data_AF-A0A961HH58-F1
#
_entry.id   AF-A0A961HH58-F1
#
_cell.length_a   1.000
_cell.length_b   1.000
_cell.length_c   1.000
_cell.angle_alpha   90.00
_cell.angle_beta   90.00
_cell.angle_gamma   90.00
#
_symmetry.space_group_name_H-M   'P 1'
#
loop_
_entity.id
_entity.type
_entity.pdbx_description
1 polymer ?
#
loop_
_entity_poly.entity_id
_entity_poly.type
_entity_poly.pdbx_seq_one_letter_code
_entity_poly.pdbx_strand_id
1 'polypeptide(L)'
;VPADIAAVRTVITLDDAGLRFGQFPAPIARILDVAGNELYSYMIEGLSSESVVVAIEIYRRGNQWKVRAVGQGYAGGFADLVRDHGVSVDDEPTPPPPVQAPQPVAAPAPVPEISLSKNRPVNLVKGQRVTLRKDGNVALTDIAMALGWDPGRGRSIDLDASVLMYSGSECMEIVCFYHLRSNDGSIVHSGDNLTGHGEGDDETISIALQRIPPHIDKLGFTVTSFLGQSFKSVQNAYCRLVDTTTNTELARYTLNQKVPHTAILMAAIDRQNGEWKLRAIGEGFSARTPKKAAKQSRQFM
;
A
#
# COMPACT_ATOMS: atom_id res chain seq x y z
N VAL A 1 -21.66 9.66 -7.95
CA VAL A 1 -20.61 10.27 -8.79
C VAL A 1 -20.75 11.79 -8.72
N PRO A 2 -19.73 12.50 -8.22
CA PRO A 2 -19.74 13.97 -8.09
C PRO A 2 -20.15 14.70 -9.39
N ALA A 3 -20.59 15.96 -9.26
CA ALA A 3 -21.19 16.73 -10.37
C ALA A 3 -20.17 17.10 -11.47
N ASP A 4 -18.91 17.27 -11.07
CA ASP A 4 -17.75 17.62 -11.90
C ASP A 4 -17.18 16.44 -12.70
N ILE A 5 -17.51 15.19 -12.33
CA ILE A 5 -17.06 14.01 -13.07
C ILE A 5 -17.85 13.86 -14.38
N ALA A 6 -17.15 14.07 -15.49
CA ALA A 6 -17.72 13.97 -16.84
C ALA A 6 -17.71 12.53 -17.39
N ALA A 7 -16.77 11.69 -16.96
CA ALA A 7 -16.66 10.29 -17.38
C ALA A 7 -15.95 9.42 -16.34
N VAL A 8 -16.25 8.12 -16.38
CA VAL A 8 -15.61 7.04 -15.63
C VAL A 8 -15.19 5.98 -16.65
N ARG A 9 -13.95 5.51 -16.59
CA ARG A 9 -13.47 4.44 -17.48
C ARG A 9 -13.04 3.24 -16.66
N THR A 10 -13.41 2.06 -17.13
CA THR A 10 -13.01 0.79 -16.54
C THR A 10 -11.84 0.24 -17.33
N VAL A 11 -10.75 -0.02 -16.63
CA VAL A 11 -9.50 -0.54 -17.19
C VAL A 11 -9.27 -1.95 -16.66
N ILE A 12 -8.96 -2.88 -17.55
CA ILE A 12 -8.55 -4.24 -17.20
C ILE A 12 -7.04 -4.32 -17.41
N THR A 13 -6.34 -4.80 -16.39
CA THR A 13 -4.88 -4.96 -16.40
C THR A 13 -4.54 -6.38 -16.01
N LEU A 14 -3.58 -6.99 -16.69
CA LEU A 14 -2.99 -8.24 -16.22
C LEU A 14 -2.08 -7.94 -15.02
N ASP A 15 -2.03 -8.89 -14.09
CA ASP A 15 -1.36 -8.74 -12.80
C ASP A 15 0.16 -8.95 -12.86
N ASP A 16 0.64 -9.59 -13.93
CA ASP A 16 2.05 -9.84 -14.28
C ASP A 16 2.48 -9.05 -15.54
N ALA A 17 3.65 -8.39 -15.46
CA ALA A 17 4.24 -7.58 -16.53
C ALA A 17 4.69 -8.41 -17.75
N GLY A 18 4.89 -9.71 -17.61
CA GLY A 18 5.21 -10.64 -18.70
C GLY A 18 3.99 -11.13 -19.48
N LEU A 19 2.78 -11.00 -18.92
CA LEU A 19 1.56 -11.53 -19.51
C LEU A 19 0.97 -10.58 -20.55
N ARG A 20 0.26 -11.15 -21.52
CA ARG A 20 -0.36 -10.46 -22.65
C ARG A 20 -1.78 -10.97 -22.86
N PHE A 21 -2.72 -10.09 -23.21
CA PHE A 21 -4.12 -10.48 -23.34
C PHE A 21 -4.36 -11.54 -24.42
N GLY A 22 -3.50 -11.61 -25.45
CA GLY A 22 -3.54 -12.67 -26.46
C GLY A 22 -3.21 -14.07 -25.94
N GLN A 23 -2.78 -14.22 -24.68
CA GLN A 23 -2.55 -15.51 -24.02
C GLN A 23 -3.80 -16.05 -23.32
N PHE A 24 -4.89 -15.27 -23.27
CA PHE A 24 -6.11 -15.59 -22.55
C PHE A 24 -7.34 -15.49 -23.46
N PRO A 25 -8.47 -16.13 -23.09
CA PRO A 25 -9.74 -15.84 -23.72
C PRO A 25 -10.09 -14.34 -23.63
N ALA A 26 -10.82 -13.85 -24.64
CA ALA A 26 -11.27 -12.46 -24.69
C ALA A 26 -11.98 -12.05 -23.38
N PRO A 27 -11.52 -10.98 -22.69
CA PRO A 27 -12.15 -10.54 -21.46
C PRO A 27 -13.56 -9.99 -21.75
N ILE A 28 -14.47 -10.17 -20.80
CA ILE A 28 -15.85 -9.71 -20.89
C ILE A 28 -16.09 -8.64 -19.83
N ALA A 29 -16.49 -7.45 -20.26
CA ALA A 29 -16.91 -6.38 -19.37
C ALA A 29 -18.43 -6.32 -19.30
N ARG A 30 -18.97 -6.34 -18.07
CA ARG A 30 -20.41 -6.36 -17.80
C ARG A 30 -20.80 -5.15 -16.96
N ILE A 31 -21.95 -4.55 -17.28
CA ILE A 31 -22.61 -3.54 -16.45
C ILE A 31 -23.87 -4.17 -15.90
N LEU A 32 -23.99 -4.17 -14.58
CA LEU A 32 -25.14 -4.69 -13.86
C LEU A 32 -25.92 -3.53 -13.22
N ASP A 33 -27.22 -3.70 -13.04
CA ASP A 33 -28.00 -2.84 -12.15
C ASP A 33 -27.75 -3.21 -10.67
N VAL A 34 -28.36 -2.46 -9.75
CA VAL A 34 -28.22 -2.68 -8.30
C VAL A 34 -28.83 -4.00 -7.82
N ALA A 35 -29.71 -4.63 -8.62
CA ALA A 35 -30.29 -5.94 -8.33
C ALA A 35 -29.45 -7.08 -8.93
N GLY A 36 -28.36 -6.77 -9.64
CA GLY A 36 -27.48 -7.73 -10.28
C GLY A 36 -27.92 -8.16 -11.69
N ASN A 37 -28.96 -7.53 -12.26
CA ASN A 37 -29.37 -7.82 -13.63
C ASN A 37 -28.37 -7.20 -14.61
N GLU A 38 -28.00 -7.96 -15.64
CA GLU A 38 -27.10 -7.45 -16.68
C GLU A 38 -27.81 -6.44 -17.57
N LEU A 39 -27.27 -5.22 -17.59
CA LEU A 39 -27.72 -4.13 -18.46
C LEU A 39 -26.94 -4.12 -19.78
N TYR A 40 -25.64 -4.41 -19.73
CA TYR A 40 -24.75 -4.45 -20.90
C TYR A 40 -23.64 -5.47 -20.71
N SER A 41 -23.21 -6.08 -21.81
CA SER A 41 -22.02 -6.93 -21.88
C SER A 41 -21.23 -6.64 -23.15
N TYR A 42 -19.91 -6.63 -23.01
CA TYR A 42 -18.97 -6.39 -24.11
C TYR A 42 -17.80 -7.36 -24.01
N MET A 43 -17.65 -8.21 -25.02
CA MET A 43 -16.50 -9.09 -25.17
C MET A 43 -15.42 -8.37 -25.98
N ILE A 44 -14.21 -8.29 -25.44
CA ILE A 44 -13.11 -7.53 -26.03
C ILE A 44 -12.23 -8.47 -26.85
N GLU A 45 -12.52 -8.54 -28.15
CA GLU A 45 -11.80 -9.39 -29.10
C GLU A 45 -10.59 -8.66 -29.71
N GLY A 46 -9.70 -9.41 -30.35
CA GLY A 46 -8.57 -8.86 -31.09
C GLY A 46 -7.37 -8.40 -30.25
N LEU A 47 -7.39 -8.66 -28.94
CA LEU A 47 -6.23 -8.42 -28.08
C LEU A 47 -5.13 -9.46 -28.35
N SER A 48 -3.90 -8.99 -28.42
CA SER A 48 -2.68 -9.73 -28.68
C SER A 48 -1.58 -9.35 -27.68
N SER A 49 -0.73 -8.39 -28.03
CA SER A 49 0.45 -7.94 -27.28
C SER A 49 0.15 -6.90 -26.19
N GLU A 50 -1.11 -6.61 -25.93
CA GLU A 50 -1.53 -5.64 -24.94
C GLU A 50 -1.52 -6.22 -23.54
N SER A 51 -1.12 -5.41 -22.55
CA SER A 51 -1.13 -5.77 -21.12
C SER A 51 -2.17 -4.97 -20.32
N VAL A 52 -2.75 -3.95 -20.96
CA VAL A 52 -3.80 -3.08 -20.43
C VAL A 52 -4.85 -2.85 -21.51
N VAL A 53 -6.14 -2.86 -21.14
CA VAL A 53 -7.24 -2.54 -22.03
C VAL A 53 -8.26 -1.65 -21.35
N VAL A 54 -8.68 -0.57 -22.03
CA VAL A 54 -9.84 0.22 -21.61
C VAL A 54 -11.08 -0.50 -22.11
N ALA A 55 -11.85 -1.07 -21.18
CA ALA A 55 -13.00 -1.90 -21.52
C ALA A 55 -14.23 -1.05 -21.87
N ILE A 56 -14.61 -0.17 -20.94
CA ILE A 56 -15.85 0.59 -21.00
C ILE A 56 -15.59 2.02 -20.54
N GLU A 57 -16.24 2.97 -21.21
CA GLU A 57 -16.37 4.35 -20.77
C GLU A 57 -17.85 4.64 -20.44
N ILE A 58 -18.10 5.12 -19.22
CA ILE A 58 -19.39 5.65 -18.78
C ILE A 58 -19.26 7.17 -18.73
N TYR A 59 -19.95 7.90 -19.59
CA TYR A 59 -19.79 9.34 -19.75
C TYR A 59 -21.13 10.08 -19.66
N ARG A 60 -21.08 11.34 -19.24
CA ARG A 60 -22.27 12.21 -19.21
C ARG A 60 -22.45 12.90 -20.57
N ARG A 61 -23.69 12.90 -21.06
CA ARG A 61 -24.12 13.77 -22.17
C ARG A 61 -25.42 14.43 -21.77
N GLY A 62 -25.35 15.71 -21.39
CA GLY A 62 -26.43 16.39 -20.68
C GLY A 62 -26.60 15.79 -19.26
N ASN A 63 -27.85 15.61 -18.83
CA ASN A 63 -28.17 15.03 -17.51
C ASN A 63 -28.27 13.49 -17.52
N GLN A 64 -27.78 12.82 -18.57
CA GLN A 64 -27.85 11.37 -18.72
C GLN A 64 -26.46 10.75 -18.78
N TRP A 65 -26.33 9.60 -18.12
CA TRP A 65 -25.18 8.72 -18.26
C TRP A 65 -25.34 7.84 -19.50
N LYS A 66 -24.25 7.68 -20.24
CA LYS A 66 -24.17 6.84 -21.43
C LYS A 66 -22.98 5.91 -21.30
N VAL A 67 -23.08 4.75 -21.94
CA VAL A 67 -22.04 3.72 -21.98
C VAL A 67 -21.45 3.69 -23.38
N ARG A 68 -20.14 3.54 -23.47
CA ARG A 68 -19.39 3.29 -24.71
C ARG A 68 -18.48 2.07 -24.49
N ALA A 69 -18.61 1.08 -25.35
CA ALA A 69 -17.60 0.02 -25.48
C ALA A 69 -16.35 0.62 -26.13
N VAL A 70 -15.19 0.49 -25.50
CA VAL A 70 -13.95 1.11 -25.96
C VAL A 70 -13.03 0.06 -26.57
N GLY A 71 -12.68 -0.98 -25.82
CA GLY A 71 -11.86 -2.10 -26.30
C GLY A 71 -10.42 -1.73 -26.71
N GLN A 72 -9.94 -0.55 -26.33
CA GLN A 72 -8.62 -0.07 -26.73
C GLN A 72 -7.54 -0.68 -25.85
N GLY A 73 -6.71 -1.52 -26.45
CA GLY A 73 -5.56 -2.13 -25.80
C GLY A 73 -4.29 -1.28 -25.90
N TYR A 74 -3.39 -1.44 -24.94
CA TYR A 74 -2.11 -0.75 -24.85
C TYR A 74 -0.96 -1.76 -24.65
N ALA A 75 -0.09 -1.86 -25.66
CA ALA A 75 1.07 -2.76 -25.67
C ALA A 75 2.16 -2.34 -24.68
N GLY A 76 2.50 -1.04 -24.59
CA GLY A 76 3.37 -0.50 -23.54
C GLY A 76 2.68 -0.34 -22.19
N GLY A 77 1.51 -0.96 -22.03
CA GLY A 77 0.81 -1.09 -20.77
C GLY A 77 0.26 0.22 -20.21
N PHE A 78 0.20 0.31 -18.87
CA PHE A 78 -0.48 1.42 -18.21
C PHE A 78 0.21 2.77 -18.45
N ALA A 79 1.52 2.79 -18.69
CA ALA A 79 2.26 4.02 -18.95
C ALA A 79 1.78 4.67 -20.27
N ASP A 80 1.58 3.88 -21.32
CA ASP A 80 1.08 4.38 -22.60
C ASP A 80 -0.37 4.86 -22.50
N LEU A 81 -1.21 4.14 -21.75
CA LEU A 81 -2.57 4.57 -21.44
C LEU A 81 -2.59 5.96 -20.78
N VAL A 82 -1.72 6.17 -19.79
CA VAL A 82 -1.66 7.44 -19.04
C VAL A 82 -1.17 8.60 -19.92
N ARG A 83 -0.18 8.35 -20.80
CA ARG A 83 0.33 9.35 -21.75
C ARG A 83 -0.73 9.76 -22.78
N ASP A 84 -1.46 8.79 -23.32
CA ASP A 84 -2.54 9.01 -24.30
C ASP A 84 -3.70 9.86 -23.72
N HIS A 85 -3.86 9.84 -22.40
CA HIS A 85 -4.85 10.64 -21.67
C HIS A 85 -4.31 11.98 -21.12
N GLY A 86 -3.16 12.45 -21.61
CA GLY A 86 -2.66 13.81 -21.36
C GLY A 86 -2.02 14.02 -19.99
N VAL A 87 -1.62 12.94 -19.31
CA VAL A 87 -0.86 12.99 -18.07
C VAL A 87 0.61 12.70 -18.37
N SER A 88 1.51 13.64 -18.04
CA SER A 88 2.96 13.47 -18.24
C SER A 88 3.51 12.40 -17.29
N VAL A 89 4.25 11.44 -17.84
CA VAL A 89 4.98 10.41 -17.11
C VAL A 89 6.46 10.77 -17.21
N ASP A 90 7.08 11.20 -16.11
CA ASP A 90 8.55 11.32 -16.04
C ASP A 90 9.21 9.94 -16.04
N ASP A 91 10.37 9.89 -16.70
CA ASP A 91 11.15 8.77 -17.22
C ASP A 91 11.05 7.39 -16.54
N GLU A 92 11.04 6.38 -17.41
CA GLU A 92 11.28 4.98 -17.10
C GLU A 92 12.73 4.78 -16.62
N PRO A 93 12.98 4.08 -15.50
CA PRO A 93 14.34 3.84 -15.04
C PRO A 93 15.06 2.90 -16.01
N THR A 94 16.27 3.29 -16.42
CA THR A 94 17.19 2.46 -17.19
C THR A 94 17.47 1.14 -16.45
N PRO A 95 17.56 -0.02 -17.14
CA PRO A 95 17.93 -1.26 -16.49
C PRO A 95 19.29 -1.11 -15.81
N PRO A 96 19.48 -1.61 -14.58
CA PRO A 96 20.80 -1.67 -13.99
C PRO A 96 21.70 -2.59 -14.85
N PRO A 97 23.02 -2.33 -14.91
CA PRO A 97 23.95 -3.26 -15.55
C PRO A 97 23.83 -4.65 -14.91
N PRO A 98 24.12 -5.73 -15.65
CA PRO A 98 23.97 -7.09 -15.15
C PRO A 98 24.84 -7.29 -13.91
N VAL A 99 24.18 -7.39 -12.76
CA VAL A 99 24.77 -7.88 -11.52
C VAL A 99 25.00 -9.37 -11.68
N GLN A 100 26.25 -9.82 -11.49
CA GLN A 100 26.57 -11.23 -11.30
C GLN A 100 25.68 -11.83 -10.23
N ALA A 101 25.18 -13.04 -10.47
CA ALA A 101 24.40 -13.80 -9.49
C ALA A 101 25.14 -13.81 -8.15
N PRO A 102 24.51 -13.38 -7.04
CA PRO A 102 25.14 -13.47 -5.74
C PRO A 102 25.40 -14.95 -5.43
N GLN A 103 26.66 -15.26 -5.12
CA GLN A 103 27.01 -16.53 -4.49
C GLN A 103 26.23 -16.64 -3.16
N PRO A 104 25.85 -17.85 -2.71
CA PRO A 104 25.12 -18.01 -1.45
C PRO A 104 25.97 -17.52 -0.29
N VAL A 105 25.72 -16.29 0.17
CA VAL A 105 26.24 -15.81 1.45
C VAL A 105 25.39 -16.47 2.53
N ALA A 106 26.04 -17.13 3.48
CA ALA A 106 25.40 -17.73 4.64
C ALA A 106 24.42 -16.73 5.30
N ALA A 107 23.27 -17.23 5.74
CA ALA A 107 22.23 -16.43 6.39
C ALA A 107 22.85 -15.56 7.51
N PRO A 108 22.57 -14.24 7.55
CA PRO A 108 23.09 -13.38 8.59
C PRO A 108 22.61 -13.87 9.96
N ALA A 109 23.51 -13.82 10.96
CA ALA A 109 23.20 -14.17 12.34
C ALA A 109 21.95 -13.41 12.84
N PRO A 110 21.10 -14.02 13.68
CA PRO A 110 19.88 -13.39 14.15
C PRO A 110 20.22 -12.10 14.93
N VAL A 111 19.67 -10.98 14.46
CA VAL A 111 19.72 -9.70 15.18
C VAL A 111 19.05 -9.91 16.55
N PRO A 112 19.68 -9.49 17.67
CA PRO A 112 19.09 -9.68 18.99
C PRO A 112 17.71 -9.02 19.09
N GLU A 113 16.71 -9.78 19.56
CA GLU A 113 15.35 -9.28 19.79
C GLU A 113 15.33 -8.32 21.00
N ILE A 114 14.73 -7.14 20.83
CA ILE A 114 14.54 -6.18 21.92
C ILE A 114 13.18 -6.40 22.59
N SER A 115 13.15 -6.27 23.93
CA SER A 115 11.92 -6.28 24.73
C SER A 115 11.30 -4.88 24.82
N LEU A 116 9.97 -4.79 24.71
CA LEU A 116 9.23 -3.54 24.85
C LEU A 116 8.91 -3.31 26.33
N SER A 117 9.13 -2.08 26.81
CA SER A 117 8.83 -1.70 28.20
C SER A 117 8.02 -0.41 28.22
N LYS A 118 7.11 -0.28 29.19
CA LYS A 118 6.20 0.88 29.25
C LYS A 118 6.95 2.20 29.50
N ASN A 119 8.07 2.13 30.22
CA ASN A 119 8.80 3.32 30.68
C ASN A 119 9.96 3.73 29.76
N ARG A 120 10.21 2.99 28.68
CA ARG A 120 11.32 3.27 27.76
C ARG A 120 10.95 2.87 26.33
N PRO A 121 10.45 3.82 25.52
CA PRO A 121 10.25 3.60 24.10
C PRO A 121 11.55 3.18 23.43
N VAL A 122 11.47 2.20 22.55
CA VAL A 122 12.62 1.70 21.79
C VAL A 122 12.72 2.45 20.46
N ASN A 123 13.84 3.13 20.23
CA ASN A 123 14.15 3.66 18.89
C ASN A 123 14.66 2.53 18.00
N LEU A 124 13.87 2.18 17.00
CA LEU A 124 14.14 1.09 16.08
C LEU A 124 15.14 1.50 15.00
N VAL A 125 16.06 0.60 14.69
CA VAL A 125 16.91 0.67 13.49
C VAL A 125 16.50 -0.38 12.47
N LYS A 126 16.84 -0.15 11.20
CA LYS A 126 16.53 -1.07 10.10
C LYS A 126 17.00 -2.49 10.41
N GLY A 127 16.13 -3.47 10.21
CA GLY A 127 16.37 -4.90 10.47
C GLY A 127 16.10 -5.34 11.91
N GLN A 128 15.91 -4.41 12.85
CA GLN A 128 15.67 -4.73 14.25
C GLN A 128 14.32 -5.42 14.46
N ARG A 129 14.29 -6.35 15.42
CA ARG A 129 13.11 -7.14 15.76
C ARG A 129 12.70 -6.93 17.21
N VAL A 130 11.40 -6.89 17.43
CA VAL A 130 10.78 -6.83 18.76
C VAL A 130 9.62 -7.80 18.83
N THR A 131 9.51 -8.53 19.93
CA THR A 131 8.33 -9.35 20.21
C THR A 131 7.25 -8.45 20.83
N LEU A 132 6.01 -8.57 20.37
CA LEU A 132 4.90 -7.71 20.80
C LEU A 132 4.36 -8.13 22.19
N ARG A 133 5.23 -8.04 23.19
CA ARG A 133 4.95 -8.29 24.60
C ARG A 133 5.42 -7.10 25.43
N LYS A 134 4.65 -6.75 26.47
CA LYS A 134 5.02 -5.76 27.49
C LYS A 134 5.73 -6.42 28.68
N ASP A 135 6.19 -5.57 29.60
CA ASP A 135 6.79 -5.99 30.87
C ASP A 135 5.99 -7.10 31.56
N GLY A 136 6.69 -8.09 32.12
CA GLY A 136 6.06 -9.27 32.72
C GLY A 136 5.58 -10.32 31.71
N ASN A 137 6.06 -10.26 30.45
CA ASN A 137 5.76 -11.23 29.40
C ASN A 137 4.27 -11.27 29.01
N VAL A 138 3.55 -10.15 29.09
CA VAL A 138 2.14 -10.08 28.70
C VAL A 138 2.03 -9.72 27.22
N ALA A 139 1.28 -10.51 26.44
CA ALA A 139 1.07 -10.24 25.01
C ALA A 139 0.29 -8.94 24.79
N LEU A 140 0.68 -8.16 23.78
CA LEU A 140 -0.11 -7.02 23.32
C LEU A 140 -1.37 -7.52 22.59
N THR A 141 -2.49 -6.85 22.84
CA THR A 141 -3.79 -7.18 22.26
C THR A 141 -4.23 -6.12 21.27
N ASP A 142 -4.06 -4.85 21.63
CA ASP A 142 -4.53 -3.70 20.88
C ASP A 142 -3.36 -2.73 20.72
N ILE A 143 -2.99 -2.49 19.47
CA ILE A 143 -1.89 -1.61 19.11
C ILE A 143 -2.37 -0.55 18.15
N ALA A 144 -1.58 0.50 17.99
CA ALA A 144 -1.72 1.43 16.89
C ALA A 144 -0.37 1.65 16.21
N MET A 145 -0.41 1.71 14.88
CA MET A 145 0.69 2.22 14.06
C MET A 145 0.36 3.67 13.75
N ALA A 146 1.17 4.59 14.26
CA ALA A 146 0.94 6.02 14.12
C ALA A 146 2.05 6.65 13.28
N LEU A 147 1.66 7.45 12.30
CA LEU A 147 2.51 8.18 11.36
C LEU A 147 2.45 9.66 11.73
N GLY A 148 3.61 10.31 11.81
CA GLY A 148 3.70 11.76 11.90
C GLY A 148 4.77 12.30 10.95
N TRP A 149 4.53 13.47 10.36
CA TRP A 149 5.48 14.14 9.46
C TRP A 149 5.24 15.65 9.40
N ASP A 150 6.31 16.39 9.09
CA ASP A 150 6.22 17.83 8.87
C ASP A 150 6.41 18.18 7.38
N PRO A 151 5.58 19.08 6.82
CA PRO A 151 5.78 19.60 5.47
C PRO A 151 7.06 20.43 5.34
N GLY A 152 7.86 20.19 4.29
CA GLY A 152 9.06 20.97 4.02
C GLY A 152 8.78 22.33 3.37
N ARG A 153 9.37 23.41 3.93
CA ARG A 153 9.44 24.78 3.36
C ARG A 153 8.18 25.23 2.58
N GLY A 154 7.02 25.14 3.20
CA GLY A 154 5.78 25.76 2.70
C GLY A 154 5.06 25.03 1.56
N ARG A 155 5.35 23.74 1.33
CA ARG A 155 4.54 22.88 0.46
C ARG A 155 3.84 21.82 1.30
N SER A 156 2.52 21.68 1.17
CA SER A 156 1.77 20.56 1.74
C SER A 156 2.24 19.27 1.09
N ILE A 157 2.55 18.28 1.91
CA ILE A 157 2.83 16.92 1.50
C ILE A 157 1.79 15.99 2.12
N ASP A 158 1.17 15.22 1.23
CA ASP A 158 0.16 14.24 1.55
C ASP A 158 0.85 12.87 1.62
N LEU A 159 0.90 12.31 2.82
CA LEU A 159 1.46 10.99 3.10
C LEU A 159 0.35 10.10 3.66
N ASP A 160 0.11 8.98 2.99
CA ASP A 160 -0.91 8.03 3.38
C ASP A 160 -0.28 6.88 4.15
N ALA A 161 -0.74 6.64 5.37
CA ALA A 161 -0.47 5.41 6.11
C ALA A 161 -1.35 4.27 5.57
N SER A 162 -0.83 3.05 5.58
CA SER A 162 -1.60 1.87 5.18
C SER A 162 -1.12 0.61 5.89
N VAL A 163 -2.05 -0.29 6.16
CA VAL A 163 -1.75 -1.66 6.61
C VAL A 163 -2.15 -2.65 5.53
N LEU A 164 -1.19 -3.49 5.15
CA LEU A 164 -1.31 -4.57 4.19
C LEU A 164 -1.48 -5.89 4.95
N MET A 165 -2.58 -6.60 4.76
CA MET A 165 -2.85 -7.89 5.40
C MET A 165 -2.44 -9.02 4.45
N TYR A 166 -1.59 -9.93 4.91
CA TYR A 166 -1.05 -11.03 4.09
C TYR A 166 -1.42 -12.41 4.64
N SER A 167 -1.62 -13.34 3.70
CA SER A 167 -1.64 -14.78 3.92
C SER A 167 -0.46 -15.39 3.15
N GLY A 168 0.59 -15.80 3.86
CA GLY A 168 1.84 -16.22 3.27
C GLY A 168 2.54 -15.05 2.55
N SER A 169 2.52 -15.07 1.21
CA SER A 169 3.07 -13.96 0.39
C SER A 169 1.99 -13.15 -0.33
N GLU A 170 0.72 -13.57 -0.24
CA GLU A 170 -0.39 -12.93 -0.91
C GLU A 170 -0.99 -11.83 -0.04
N CYS A 171 -1.14 -10.62 -0.59
CA CYS A 171 -1.82 -9.53 0.08
C CYS A 171 -3.33 -9.70 -0.12
N MET A 172 -4.03 -10.05 0.95
CA MET A 172 -5.45 -10.35 0.95
C MET A 172 -6.30 -9.08 1.05
N GLU A 173 -5.84 -8.11 1.83
CA GLU A 173 -6.59 -6.90 2.13
C GLU A 173 -5.66 -5.72 2.42
N ILE A 174 -6.12 -4.51 2.12
CA ILE A 174 -5.38 -3.27 2.35
C ILE A 174 -6.30 -2.29 3.06
N VAL A 175 -5.93 -1.88 4.28
CA VAL A 175 -6.60 -0.82 5.03
C VAL A 175 -5.84 0.49 4.84
N CYS A 176 -6.54 1.53 4.37
CA CYS A 176 -5.99 2.82 3.98
C CYS A 176 -7.10 3.88 3.95
N PHE A 177 -6.79 5.13 3.59
CA PHE A 177 -7.73 6.25 3.65
C PHE A 177 -9.07 6.04 2.90
N TYR A 178 -9.09 5.28 1.79
CA TYR A 178 -10.31 4.97 1.03
C TYR A 178 -10.97 3.63 1.43
N HIS A 179 -10.34 2.86 2.33
CA HIS A 179 -10.88 1.62 2.91
C HIS A 179 -10.53 1.60 4.41
N LEU A 180 -11.27 2.40 5.19
CA LEU A 180 -10.91 2.76 6.56
C LEU A 180 -11.03 1.62 7.59
N ARG A 181 -11.63 0.49 7.22
CA ARG A 181 -11.86 -0.63 8.14
C ARG A 181 -11.67 -1.93 7.41
N SER A 182 -10.94 -2.87 8.00
CA SER A 182 -10.83 -4.21 7.45
C SER A 182 -12.19 -4.93 7.45
N ASN A 183 -12.38 -5.91 6.57
CA ASN A 183 -13.64 -6.64 6.43
C ASN A 183 -14.06 -7.35 7.73
N ASP A 184 -13.10 -7.85 8.51
CA ASP A 184 -13.30 -8.45 9.82
C ASP A 184 -13.38 -7.42 10.98
N GLY A 185 -13.15 -6.15 10.66
CA GLY A 185 -13.17 -5.03 11.59
C GLY A 185 -12.02 -4.99 12.60
N SER A 186 -11.01 -5.85 12.47
CA SER A 186 -9.84 -5.90 13.37
C SER A 186 -8.88 -4.72 13.20
N ILE A 187 -8.86 -4.09 12.03
CA ILE A 187 -8.03 -2.94 11.70
C ILE A 187 -8.91 -1.73 11.35
N VAL A 188 -8.59 -0.56 11.91
CA VAL A 188 -9.31 0.70 11.69
C VAL A 188 -8.34 1.84 11.46
N HIS A 189 -8.45 2.50 10.32
CA HIS A 189 -7.75 3.75 9.98
C HIS A 189 -8.49 4.95 10.58
N SER A 190 -7.76 5.93 11.11
CA SER A 190 -8.34 7.14 11.71
C SER A 190 -9.04 8.06 10.70
N GLY A 191 -8.64 7.97 9.43
CA GLY A 191 -9.01 8.89 8.37
C GLY A 191 -7.77 9.46 7.70
N ASP A 192 -7.99 10.23 6.65
CA ASP A 192 -6.95 10.87 5.83
C ASP A 192 -6.50 12.20 6.45
N ASN A 193 -5.19 12.43 6.58
CA ASN A 193 -4.63 13.74 6.86
C ASN A 193 -3.86 14.29 5.65
N LEU A 194 -4.58 15.05 4.84
CA LEU A 194 -4.11 15.65 3.59
C LEU A 194 -2.98 16.69 3.72
N THR A 195 -2.62 17.09 4.95
CA THR A 195 -1.82 18.31 5.17
C THR A 195 -0.58 18.14 6.03
N GLY A 196 -0.54 17.14 6.91
CA GLY A 196 0.48 17.03 7.95
C GLY A 196 0.53 18.25 8.89
N HIS A 197 -0.57 19.00 9.01
CA HIS A 197 -0.64 20.15 9.91
C HIS A 197 -1.16 19.71 11.28
N GLY A 198 -0.33 19.88 12.31
CA GLY A 198 -0.67 19.53 13.68
C GLY A 198 0.58 19.18 14.47
N GLU A 199 0.41 18.91 15.76
CA GLU A 199 1.46 18.31 16.60
C GLU A 199 1.11 16.83 16.80
N GLY A 200 2.08 15.94 16.62
CA GLY A 200 1.94 14.51 16.92
C GLY A 200 1.66 13.65 15.70
N ASP A 201 0.77 12.66 15.87
CA ASP A 201 0.47 11.69 14.82
C ASP A 201 -0.61 12.24 13.87
N ASP A 202 -0.26 12.34 12.61
CA ASP A 202 -1.13 12.81 11.54
C ASP A 202 -2.14 11.73 11.12
N GLU A 203 -1.69 10.48 11.04
CA GLU A 203 -2.54 9.33 10.74
C GLU A 203 -2.25 8.17 11.69
N THR A 204 -3.31 7.49 12.13
CA THR A 204 -3.21 6.36 13.05
C THR A 204 -4.05 5.18 12.57
N ILE A 205 -3.45 3.99 12.58
CA ILE A 205 -4.13 2.74 12.25
C ILE A 205 -4.16 1.85 13.50
N SER A 206 -5.35 1.68 14.06
CA SER A 206 -5.60 0.81 15.22
C SER A 206 -5.76 -0.65 14.78
N ILE A 207 -5.14 -1.58 15.51
CA ILE A 207 -5.08 -3.01 15.18
C ILE A 207 -5.39 -3.82 16.45
N ALA A 208 -6.49 -4.57 16.41
CA ALA A 208 -6.86 -5.55 17.43
C ALA A 208 -6.28 -6.93 17.07
N LEU A 209 -5.04 -7.19 17.50
CA LEU A 209 -4.23 -8.35 17.11
C LEU A 209 -4.92 -9.70 17.33
N GLN A 210 -5.77 -9.81 18.36
CA GLN A 210 -6.49 -11.04 18.70
C GLN A 210 -7.69 -11.32 17.79
N ARG A 211 -8.19 -10.29 17.08
CA ARG A 211 -9.31 -10.44 16.14
C ARG A 211 -8.85 -10.72 14.71
N ILE A 212 -7.55 -10.56 14.43
CA ILE A 212 -6.97 -10.83 13.11
C ILE A 212 -7.22 -12.30 12.74
N PRO A 213 -7.76 -12.60 11.55
CA PRO A 213 -8.17 -13.96 11.21
C PRO A 213 -6.96 -14.89 11.18
N PRO A 214 -7.10 -16.18 11.54
CA PRO A 214 -5.96 -17.12 11.61
C PRO A 214 -5.18 -17.29 10.31
N HIS A 215 -5.80 -17.06 9.15
CA HIS A 215 -5.14 -17.14 7.84
C HIS A 215 -4.27 -15.92 7.51
N ILE A 216 -4.41 -14.79 8.23
CA ILE A 216 -3.59 -13.59 8.03
C ILE A 216 -2.35 -13.66 8.91
N ASP A 217 -1.24 -14.13 8.38
CA ASP A 217 -0.01 -14.37 9.16
C ASP A 217 0.93 -13.16 9.21
N LYS A 218 0.77 -12.16 8.34
CA LYS A 218 1.62 -10.97 8.33
C LYS A 218 0.86 -9.68 8.07
N LEU A 219 1.35 -8.60 8.67
CA LEU A 219 0.88 -7.23 8.47
C LEU A 219 2.05 -6.35 8.01
N GLY A 220 1.94 -5.68 6.87
CA GLY A 220 2.92 -4.70 6.40
C GLY A 220 2.43 -3.29 6.68
N PHE A 221 3.21 -2.47 7.38
CA PHE A 221 2.92 -1.05 7.55
C PHE A 221 3.71 -0.22 6.54
N THR A 222 3.01 0.45 5.64
CA THR A 222 3.62 1.22 4.55
C THR A 222 3.10 2.64 4.55
N VAL A 223 3.94 3.56 4.08
CA VAL A 223 3.59 4.96 3.84
C VAL A 223 3.79 5.25 2.36
N THR A 224 2.80 5.85 1.71
CA THR A 224 2.88 6.26 0.30
C THR A 224 2.65 7.77 0.19
N SER A 225 3.24 8.41 -0.81
CA SER A 225 2.85 9.75 -1.23
C SER A 225 2.05 9.65 -2.53
N PHE A 226 0.73 9.83 -2.44
CA PHE A 226 -0.16 9.73 -3.59
C PHE A 226 0.17 10.75 -4.69
N LEU A 227 0.43 12.00 -4.29
CA LEU A 227 0.80 13.09 -5.21
C LEU A 227 2.21 12.94 -5.81
N GLY A 228 2.95 11.88 -5.45
CA GLY A 228 4.22 11.54 -6.05
C GLY A 228 5.39 12.39 -5.56
N GLN A 229 5.22 13.12 -4.46
CA GLN A 229 6.31 13.83 -3.82
C GLN A 229 7.27 12.81 -3.22
N SER A 230 8.56 12.97 -3.45
CA SER A 230 9.57 12.12 -2.80
C SER A 230 9.71 12.49 -1.32
N PHE A 231 10.09 11.54 -0.48
CA PHE A 231 10.39 11.80 0.95
C PHE A 231 11.59 12.76 1.19
N LYS A 232 12.27 13.28 0.15
CA LYS A 232 13.35 14.28 0.28
C LYS A 232 12.91 15.60 0.92
N SER A 233 11.64 15.96 0.74
CA SER A 233 11.06 17.22 1.22
C SER A 233 10.29 17.07 2.53
N VAL A 234 10.16 15.85 3.05
CA VAL A 234 9.51 15.58 4.33
C VAL A 234 10.50 15.85 5.45
N GLN A 235 10.03 16.46 6.54
CA GLN A 235 10.81 16.65 7.76
C GLN A 235 10.19 15.84 8.90
N ASN A 236 11.03 15.45 9.86
CA ASN A 236 10.61 14.77 11.10
C ASN A 236 9.67 13.57 10.91
N ALA A 237 9.69 12.90 9.75
CA ALA A 237 8.83 11.76 9.53
C ALA A 237 9.18 10.61 10.47
N TYR A 238 8.18 10.04 11.10
CA TYR A 238 8.34 8.87 11.95
C TYR A 238 7.12 7.94 11.84
N CYS A 239 7.36 6.69 12.19
CA CYS A 239 6.29 5.77 12.56
C CYS A 239 6.53 5.31 13.99
N ARG A 240 5.47 5.20 14.79
CA ARG A 240 5.54 4.63 16.13
C ARG A 240 4.48 3.54 16.36
N LEU A 241 4.87 2.58 17.19
CA LEU A 241 4.02 1.54 17.74
C LEU A 241 3.53 1.99 19.12
N VAL A 242 2.22 2.01 19.30
CA VAL A 242 1.55 2.40 20.55
C VAL A 242 0.74 1.23 21.08
N ASP A 243 0.83 0.95 22.39
CA ASP A 243 -0.15 0.12 23.10
C ASP A 243 -1.38 0.98 23.39
N THR A 244 -2.51 0.69 22.73
CA THR A 244 -3.72 1.50 22.86
C THR A 244 -4.47 1.22 24.16
N THR A 245 -4.18 0.12 24.84
CA THR A 245 -4.78 -0.19 26.16
C THR A 245 -4.24 0.74 27.26
N THR A 246 -3.02 1.22 27.08
CA THR A 246 -2.33 2.12 28.03
C THR A 246 -1.95 3.46 27.43
N ASN A 247 -2.28 3.69 26.15
CA ASN A 247 -1.85 4.82 25.33
C ASN A 247 -0.34 5.11 25.43
N THR A 248 0.48 4.06 25.46
CA THR A 248 1.93 4.18 25.66
C THR A 248 2.70 3.88 24.38
N GLU A 249 3.61 4.78 24.00
CA GLU A 249 4.56 4.54 22.91
C GLU A 249 5.56 3.45 23.30
N LEU A 250 5.59 2.36 22.54
CA LEU A 250 6.47 1.22 22.80
C LEU A 250 7.74 1.26 21.95
N ALA A 251 7.59 1.67 20.69
CA ALA A 251 8.70 1.73 19.74
C ALA A 251 8.47 2.83 18.71
N ARG A 252 9.56 3.38 18.19
CA ARG A 252 9.55 4.41 17.15
C ARG A 252 10.63 4.15 16.12
N TYR A 253 10.30 4.33 14.86
CA TYR A 253 11.25 4.38 13.77
C TYR A 253 11.18 5.77 13.12
N THR A 254 12.29 6.51 13.14
CA THR A 254 12.38 7.83 12.52
C THR A 254 13.00 7.71 11.12
N LEU A 255 12.34 8.28 10.11
CA LEU A 255 12.83 8.35 8.75
C LEU A 255 13.87 9.47 8.64
N ASN A 256 15.13 9.15 8.96
CA ASN A 256 16.23 10.12 8.88
C ASN A 256 16.81 10.26 7.46
N GLN A 257 16.39 9.41 6.53
CA GLN A 257 16.97 9.35 5.18
C GLN A 257 16.14 10.15 4.19
N LYS A 258 16.80 10.95 3.36
CA LYS A 258 16.19 11.61 2.20
C LYS A 258 15.96 10.59 1.10
N VAL A 259 14.88 9.85 1.19
CA VAL A 259 14.57 8.79 0.25
C VAL A 259 14.00 9.40 -1.05
N PRO A 260 14.59 9.14 -2.23
CA PRO A 260 14.07 9.61 -3.52
C PRO A 260 12.79 8.88 -3.96
N HIS A 261 12.27 7.99 -3.11
CA HIS A 261 11.12 7.14 -3.38
C HIS A 261 9.81 7.82 -2.98
N THR A 262 8.71 7.26 -3.46
CA THR A 262 7.34 7.72 -3.20
C THR A 262 6.58 6.80 -2.25
N ALA A 263 7.16 5.65 -1.89
CA ALA A 263 6.69 4.81 -0.80
C ALA A 263 7.84 4.26 0.04
N ILE A 264 7.48 3.82 1.25
CA ILE A 264 8.37 3.12 2.16
C ILE A 264 7.58 2.02 2.89
N LEU A 265 8.11 0.80 2.93
CA LEU A 265 7.66 -0.21 3.89
C LEU A 265 8.43 0.04 5.19
N MET A 266 7.70 0.45 6.20
CA MET A 266 8.26 0.90 7.48
C MET A 266 8.54 -0.29 8.38
N ALA A 267 7.56 -1.17 8.55
CA ALA A 267 7.63 -2.32 9.42
C ALA A 267 6.80 -3.49 8.87
N ALA A 268 7.16 -4.69 9.27
CA ALA A 268 6.35 -5.89 9.09
C ALA A 268 6.06 -6.49 10.48
N ILE A 269 4.86 -7.00 10.68
CA ILE A 269 4.47 -7.74 11.88
C ILE A 269 4.07 -9.14 11.45
N ASP A 270 4.78 -10.14 11.94
CA ASP A 270 4.62 -11.54 11.56
C ASP A 270 4.11 -12.34 12.76
N ARG A 271 3.14 -13.23 12.56
CA ARG A 271 2.65 -14.17 13.58
C ARG A 271 3.45 -15.47 13.51
N GLN A 272 4.23 -15.74 14.55
CA GLN A 272 5.07 -16.93 14.66
C GLN A 272 4.71 -17.68 15.94
N ASN A 273 4.30 -18.95 15.83
CA ASN A 273 3.92 -19.79 16.97
C ASN A 273 2.85 -19.14 17.90
N GLY A 274 1.91 -18.40 17.31
CA GLY A 274 0.87 -17.68 18.06
C GLY A 274 1.30 -16.34 18.67
N GLU A 275 2.54 -15.92 18.47
CA GLU A 275 3.07 -14.63 18.92
C GLU A 275 3.27 -13.68 17.76
N TRP A 276 2.90 -12.40 17.94
CA TRP A 276 3.21 -11.36 16.97
C TRP A 276 4.60 -10.78 17.23
N LYS A 277 5.40 -10.67 16.18
CA LYS A 277 6.74 -10.08 16.19
C LYS A 277 6.81 -8.98 15.16
N LEU A 278 7.29 -7.81 15.56
CA LEU A 278 7.53 -6.69 14.66
C LEU A 278 8.99 -6.69 14.20
N ARG A 279 9.20 -6.36 12.94
CA ARG A 279 10.50 -6.12 12.31
C ARG A 279 10.48 -4.75 11.64
N ALA A 280 11.44 -3.90 11.99
CA ALA A 280 11.66 -2.64 11.30
C ALA A 280 12.29 -2.91 9.92
N ILE A 281 11.67 -2.40 8.86
CA ILE A 281 12.10 -2.61 7.46
C ILE A 281 12.80 -1.37 6.93
N GLY A 282 12.12 -0.23 6.88
CA GLY A 282 12.66 1.01 6.33
C GLY A 282 13.19 0.84 4.90
N GLU A 283 12.44 0.20 4.02
CA GLU A 283 12.79 0.04 2.60
C GLU A 283 11.94 0.96 1.73
N GLY A 284 12.57 1.85 0.98
CA GLY A 284 11.88 2.75 0.06
C GLY A 284 11.73 2.14 -1.33
N PHE A 285 10.64 2.48 -2.02
CA PHE A 285 10.40 2.03 -3.39
C PHE A 285 9.41 2.95 -4.13
N SER A 286 9.38 2.85 -5.46
CA SER A 286 8.59 3.75 -6.31
C SER A 286 7.14 3.28 -6.45
N ALA A 287 6.33 3.57 -5.43
CA ALA A 287 4.89 3.36 -5.41
C ALA A 287 4.15 4.60 -4.90
N ARG A 288 3.03 4.96 -5.54
CA ARG A 288 2.16 6.07 -5.11
C ARG A 288 0.84 5.60 -4.52
N THR A 289 0.64 4.29 -4.44
CA THR A 289 -0.59 3.69 -3.94
C THR A 289 -0.25 2.50 -3.07
N PRO A 290 -1.04 2.22 -2.03
CA PRO A 290 -0.85 1.04 -1.18
C PRO A 290 -0.88 -0.29 -1.96
N LYS A 291 -1.72 -0.39 -3.01
CA LYS A 291 -1.77 -1.60 -3.88
C LYS A 291 -0.45 -1.85 -4.62
N LYS A 292 0.16 -0.79 -5.17
CA LYS A 292 1.48 -0.90 -5.81
C LYS A 292 2.58 -1.16 -4.78
N ALA A 293 2.47 -0.58 -3.59
CA ALA A 293 3.38 -0.85 -2.48
C ALA A 293 3.35 -2.33 -2.10
N ALA A 294 2.15 -2.92 -1.93
CA ALA A 294 1.98 -4.34 -1.60
C ALA A 294 2.63 -5.30 -2.60
N LYS A 295 2.59 -4.96 -3.90
CA LYS A 295 3.28 -5.75 -4.93
C LYS A 295 4.80 -5.67 -4.77
N GLN A 296 5.35 -4.46 -4.60
CA GLN A 296 6.80 -4.26 -4.54
C GLN A 296 7.42 -4.67 -3.20
N SER A 297 6.63 -4.65 -2.13
CA SER A 297 7.08 -5.00 -0.79
C SER A 297 6.98 -6.49 -0.48
N ARG A 298 6.43 -7.32 -1.38
CA ARG A 298 6.21 -8.76 -1.18
C ARG A 298 7.47 -9.51 -0.73
N GLN A 299 8.65 -9.16 -1.24
CA GLN A 299 9.91 -9.79 -0.84
C GLN A 299 10.29 -9.59 0.63
N PHE A 300 9.69 -8.61 1.30
CA PHE A 300 9.91 -8.32 2.72
C PHE A 300 8.86 -8.95 3.64
N MET A 301 7.80 -9.51 3.05
CA MET A 301 6.66 -10.14 3.72
C MET A 301 6.81 -11.65 3.63
#